data_AF-A0A134A9T8-F1
#
_entry.id   AF-A0A134A9T8-F1
#
_cell.length_a   1.000
_cell.length_b   1.000
_cell.length_c   1.000
_cell.angle_alpha   90.00
_cell.angle_beta   90.00
_cell.angle_gamma   90.00
#
_symmetry.space_group_name_H-M   'P 1'
#
loop_
_entity.id
_entity.type
_entity.pdbx_description
1 polymer ?
#
loop_
_entity_poly.entity_id
_entity_poly.type
_entity_poly.pdbx_seq_one_letter_code
_entity_poly.pdbx_strand_id
1 'polypeptide(L)'
;MNNNSFTKIFISIWLFSFLFILITLISLGAFKEDIDVKNIKDKILEYIDEKDTEIYLENQKIEGKEKEIINEIFTGKNYDVSPFQEQVSSDLKDMKGIEIKLKRKNTEISFEIFNNFDCVDSKDSKGNICDMDDILKISYNGQIKKIKLYVADEANEILKKYWSVSQILNK
;
A
#
# COMPACT_ATOMS: atom_id res chain seq x y z
N MET A 1 -57.73 3.25 -6.08
CA MET A 1 -56.74 2.75 -7.06
C MET A 1 -56.32 1.35 -6.64
N ASN A 2 -56.71 0.35 -7.44
CA ASN A 2 -56.54 -1.06 -7.12
C ASN A 2 -55.08 -1.46 -7.38
N ASN A 3 -54.33 -1.66 -6.30
CA ASN A 3 -52.92 -2.04 -6.35
C ASN A 3 -52.87 -3.55 -6.64
N ASN A 4 -52.85 -3.96 -7.91
CA ASN A 4 -52.81 -5.36 -8.31
C ASN A 4 -51.61 -6.07 -7.66
N SER A 5 -51.91 -7.07 -6.83
CA SER A 5 -50.93 -7.86 -6.06
C SER A 5 -49.76 -8.36 -6.92
N PHE A 6 -50.05 -8.73 -8.17
CA PHE A 6 -49.07 -9.20 -9.14
C PHE A 6 -48.02 -8.15 -9.51
N THR A 7 -48.42 -6.90 -9.74
CA THR A 7 -47.49 -5.80 -10.05
C THR A 7 -46.56 -5.52 -8.88
N LYS A 8 -47.05 -5.61 -7.64
CA LYS A 8 -46.22 -5.46 -6.44
C LYS A 8 -45.22 -6.59 -6.28
N ILE A 9 -45.63 -7.83 -6.52
CA ILE A 9 -44.74 -9.01 -6.49
C ILE A 9 -43.65 -8.87 -7.55
N PHE A 10 -44.02 -8.49 -8.77
CA PHE A 10 -43.07 -8.29 -9.86
C PHE A 10 -42.03 -7.21 -9.55
N ILE A 11 -42.47 -6.04 -9.07
CA ILE A 11 -41.58 -4.94 -8.67
C ILE A 11 -40.65 -5.39 -7.53
N SER A 12 -41.16 -6.15 -6.56
CA SER A 12 -40.36 -6.67 -5.45
C SER A 12 -39.27 -7.61 -5.95
N ILE A 13 -39.60 -8.60 -6.78
CA ILE A 13 -38.62 -9.53 -7.37
C ILE A 13 -37.58 -8.78 -8.18
N TRP A 14 -38.00 -7.82 -9.02
CA TRP A 14 -37.10 -7.03 -9.84
C TRP A 14 -36.10 -6.22 -8.99
N LEU A 15 -36.57 -5.58 -7.91
CA LEU A 15 -35.71 -4.86 -6.96
C LEU A 15 -34.73 -5.80 -6.26
N PHE A 16 -35.16 -6.97 -5.81
CA PHE A 16 -34.29 -7.97 -5.18
C PHE A 16 -33.23 -8.51 -6.16
N SER A 17 -33.61 -8.81 -7.40
CA SER A 17 -32.66 -9.25 -8.43
C SER A 17 -31.64 -8.15 -8.77
N PHE A 18 -32.09 -6.89 -8.87
CA PHE A 18 -31.19 -5.77 -9.10
C PHE A 18 -30.20 -5.58 -7.95
N LEU A 19 -30.67 -5.65 -6.69
CA LEU A 19 -29.83 -5.58 -5.50
C LEU A 19 -28.78 -6.70 -5.50
N PHE A 20 -29.18 -7.93 -5.86
CA PHE A 20 -28.27 -9.07 -5.92
C PHE A 20 -27.14 -8.88 -6.94
N ILE A 21 -27.47 -8.35 -8.12
CA ILE A 21 -26.47 -8.03 -9.16
C ILE A 21 -25.48 -6.99 -8.62
N LEU A 22 -25.99 -5.96 -7.94
CA LEU A 22 -25.17 -4.87 -7.40
C LEU A 22 -24.20 -5.37 -6.33
N ILE A 23 -24.66 -6.22 -5.41
CA ILE A 23 -23.82 -6.89 -4.41
C ILE A 23 -22.75 -7.74 -5.09
N THR A 24 -23.14 -8.55 -6.09
CA THR A 24 -22.20 -9.44 -6.80
C THR A 24 -21.08 -8.63 -7.49
N LEU A 25 -21.41 -7.50 -8.10
CA LEU A 25 -20.44 -6.62 -8.74
C LEU A 25 -19.46 -5.99 -7.73
N ILE A 26 -19.96 -5.52 -6.58
CA ILE A 26 -19.12 -4.97 -5.50
C ILE A 26 -18.18 -6.05 -4.96
N SER A 27 -18.71 -7.25 -4.67
CA SER A 27 -17.89 -8.37 -4.19
C SER A 27 -16.81 -8.75 -5.19
N LEU A 28 -17.12 -8.83 -6.49
CA LEU A 28 -16.14 -9.17 -7.52
C LEU A 28 -15.02 -8.11 -7.61
N GLY A 29 -15.36 -6.84 -7.42
CA GLY A 29 -14.40 -5.74 -7.32
C GLY A 29 -13.45 -5.91 -6.15
N ALA A 30 -14.00 -6.10 -4.94
CA ALA A 30 -13.21 -6.31 -3.72
C ALA A 30 -12.28 -7.53 -3.83
N PHE A 31 -12.77 -8.66 -4.36
CA PHE A 31 -11.93 -9.84 -4.59
C PHE A 31 -10.76 -9.57 -5.53
N LYS A 32 -10.96 -8.71 -6.55
CA LYS A 32 -9.88 -8.35 -7.47
C LYS A 32 -8.81 -7.50 -6.77
N GLU A 33 -9.21 -6.57 -5.92
CA GLU A 33 -8.28 -5.73 -5.15
C GLU A 33 -7.44 -6.58 -4.19
N ASP A 34 -8.04 -7.53 -3.48
CA ASP A 34 -7.32 -8.47 -2.60
C ASP A 34 -6.29 -9.32 -3.38
N ILE A 35 -6.66 -9.79 -4.57
CA ILE A 35 -5.76 -10.53 -5.45
C ILE A 35 -4.60 -9.65 -5.93
N ASP A 36 -4.87 -8.39 -6.32
CA ASP A 36 -3.83 -7.46 -6.73
C ASP A 36 -2.84 -7.18 -5.59
N VAL A 37 -3.32 -6.93 -4.37
CA VAL A 37 -2.47 -6.75 -3.18
C VAL A 37 -1.58 -7.97 -2.95
N LYS A 38 -2.17 -9.18 -3.00
CA LYS A 38 -1.41 -10.42 -2.82
C LYS A 38 -0.34 -10.60 -3.91
N ASN A 39 -0.67 -10.39 -5.17
CA ASN A 39 0.28 -10.54 -6.27
C ASN A 39 1.42 -9.51 -6.19
N ILE A 40 1.13 -8.29 -5.77
CA ILE A 40 2.14 -7.25 -5.55
C ILE A 40 3.08 -7.67 -4.42
N LYS A 41 2.54 -8.15 -3.31
CA LYS A 41 3.34 -8.70 -2.20
C LYS A 41 4.24 -9.83 -2.70
N ASP A 42 3.68 -10.84 -3.37
CA ASP A 42 4.42 -12.01 -3.85
C ASP A 42 5.56 -11.60 -4.79
N LYS A 43 5.32 -10.62 -5.67
CA LYS A 43 6.34 -10.07 -6.57
C LYS A 43 7.47 -9.33 -5.83
N ILE A 44 7.16 -8.59 -4.76
CA ILE A 44 8.17 -7.94 -3.93
C ILE A 44 8.99 -8.98 -3.17
N LEU A 45 8.35 -10.01 -2.62
CA LEU A 45 9.03 -11.10 -1.91
C LEU A 45 9.95 -11.92 -2.82
N GLU A 46 9.56 -12.14 -4.07
CA GLU A 46 10.42 -12.80 -5.07
C GLU A 46 11.79 -12.11 -5.22
N TYR A 47 11.83 -10.78 -5.05
CA TYR A 47 13.10 -10.05 -5.01
C TYR A 47 13.79 -10.21 -3.66
N ILE A 48 13.07 -10.05 -2.55
CA ILE A 48 13.68 -9.98 -1.21
C ILE A 48 14.26 -11.31 -0.74
N ASP A 49 13.61 -12.43 -1.07
CA ASP A 49 14.05 -13.76 -0.65
C ASP A 49 15.36 -14.20 -1.33
N GLU A 50 15.80 -13.47 -2.35
CA GLU A 50 16.98 -13.76 -3.13
C GLU A 50 18.21 -13.02 -2.58
N LYS A 51 19.26 -13.80 -2.27
CA LYS A 51 20.46 -13.28 -1.60
C LYS A 51 21.20 -12.20 -2.40
N ASP A 52 21.08 -12.22 -3.74
CA ASP A 52 21.77 -11.31 -4.65
C ASP A 52 20.99 -10.01 -4.90
N THR A 53 19.80 -9.83 -4.32
CA THR A 53 19.01 -8.62 -4.48
C THR A 53 19.65 -7.45 -3.72
N GLU A 54 19.84 -6.36 -4.45
CA GLU A 54 20.28 -5.08 -3.92
C GLU A 54 19.07 -4.19 -3.64
N ILE A 55 19.13 -3.45 -2.53
CA ILE A 55 18.06 -2.57 -2.09
C ILE A 55 18.62 -1.16 -2.08
N TYR A 56 17.89 -0.25 -2.72
CA TYR A 56 18.22 1.16 -2.76
C TYR A 56 17.08 1.96 -2.17
N LEU A 57 17.41 2.90 -1.29
CA LEU A 57 16.52 3.94 -0.79
C LEU A 57 16.99 5.27 -1.38
N GLU A 58 16.13 5.99 -2.11
CA GLU A 58 16.49 7.27 -2.75
C GLU A 58 17.78 7.17 -3.58
N ASN A 59 17.92 6.08 -4.36
CA ASN A 59 19.10 5.75 -5.17
C ASN A 59 20.40 5.46 -4.37
N GLN A 60 20.33 5.36 -3.04
CA GLN A 60 21.46 4.95 -2.19
C GLN A 60 21.32 3.48 -1.81
N LYS A 61 22.36 2.69 -2.10
CA LYS A 61 22.40 1.27 -1.74
C LYS A 61 22.47 1.11 -0.23
N ILE A 62 21.61 0.25 0.34
CA ILE A 62 21.64 -0.09 1.77
C ILE A 62 22.19 -1.50 2.00
N GLU A 63 22.93 -1.69 3.08
CA GLU A 63 23.59 -2.96 3.43
C GLU A 63 23.54 -3.23 4.95
N GLY A 64 23.90 -4.44 5.36
CA GLY A 64 23.95 -4.85 6.76
C GLY A 64 22.60 -4.76 7.46
N LYS A 65 22.60 -4.23 8.70
CA LYS A 65 21.41 -4.17 9.56
C LYS A 65 20.28 -3.33 8.97
N GLU A 66 20.58 -2.23 8.29
CA GLU A 66 19.54 -1.39 7.68
C GLU A 66 18.80 -2.16 6.59
N LYS A 67 19.51 -2.97 5.78
CA LYS A 67 18.90 -3.87 4.80
C LYS A 67 17.99 -4.91 5.46
N GLU A 68 18.42 -5.51 6.57
CA GLU A 68 17.64 -6.49 7.31
C GLU A 68 16.32 -5.88 7.81
N ILE A 69 16.36 -4.71 8.43
CA ILE A 69 15.16 -4.03 8.96
C ILE A 69 14.21 -3.59 7.84
N ILE A 70 14.74 -3.05 6.73
CA ILE A 70 13.90 -2.69 5.58
C ILE A 70 13.24 -3.90 4.93
N ASN A 71 13.92 -5.05 4.89
CA ASN A 71 13.32 -6.31 4.42
C ASN A 71 12.15 -6.77 5.29
N GLU A 72 12.17 -6.47 6.58
CA GLU A 72 11.09 -6.86 7.50
C GLU A 72 9.77 -6.19 7.14
N ILE A 73 9.79 -4.95 6.63
CA ILE A 73 8.62 -4.24 6.11
C ILE A 73 7.82 -5.12 5.15
N PHE A 74 8.50 -5.90 4.32
CA PHE A 74 7.84 -6.67 3.27
C PHE A 74 7.60 -8.13 3.68
N THR A 75 8.57 -8.73 4.37
CA THR A 75 8.54 -10.16 4.71
C THR A 75 7.53 -10.48 5.80
N GLY A 76 7.20 -9.53 6.69
CA GLY A 76 6.30 -9.86 7.79
C GLY A 76 6.99 -10.52 8.98
N LYS A 77 8.31 -10.77 8.92
CA LYS A 77 8.99 -11.78 9.76
C LYS A 77 8.79 -11.55 11.26
N ASN A 78 8.73 -10.29 11.69
CA ASN A 78 8.57 -9.90 13.10
C ASN A 78 7.20 -9.29 13.40
N TYR A 79 6.21 -9.50 12.53
CA TYR A 79 4.86 -8.96 12.67
C TYR A 79 3.84 -10.07 12.89
N ASP A 80 2.88 -9.84 13.79
CA ASP A 80 1.77 -10.77 14.03
C ASP A 80 0.78 -10.81 12.86
N VAL A 81 0.79 -9.78 12.01
CA VAL A 81 -0.09 -9.62 10.85
C VAL A 81 0.73 -9.32 9.59
N SER A 82 0.15 -9.60 8.42
CA SER A 82 0.77 -9.24 7.14
C SER A 82 1.00 -7.71 7.09
N PRO A 83 2.21 -7.26 6.70
CA PRO A 83 2.46 -5.83 6.53
C PRO A 83 1.60 -5.21 5.44
N PHE A 84 1.37 -5.97 4.36
CA PHE A 84 0.45 -5.60 3.30
C PHE A 84 -0.99 -5.85 3.78
N GLN A 85 -1.78 -4.78 3.85
CA GLN A 85 -3.17 -4.82 4.27
C GLN A 85 -4.10 -4.74 3.06
N GLU A 86 -4.76 -3.60 2.83
CA GLU A 86 -5.77 -3.42 1.79
C GLU A 86 -5.41 -2.30 0.81
N GLN A 87 -6.08 -2.30 -0.35
CA GLN A 87 -5.96 -1.20 -1.29
C GLN A 87 -6.73 0.03 -0.78
N VAL A 88 -6.12 1.21 -0.82
CA VAL A 88 -6.71 2.45 -0.29
C VAL A 88 -6.79 3.56 -1.33
N SER A 89 -7.64 4.54 -1.09
CA SER A 89 -7.79 5.73 -1.94
C SER A 89 -7.04 6.96 -1.44
N SER A 90 -6.27 6.84 -0.35
CA SER A 90 -5.64 7.94 0.41
C SER A 90 -4.99 9.01 -0.47
N ASP A 91 -5.22 10.27 -0.11
CA ASP A 91 -4.49 11.41 -0.70
C ASP A 91 -3.06 11.43 -0.13
N LEU A 92 -2.08 11.54 -1.01
CA LEU A 92 -0.65 11.49 -0.64
C LEU A 92 -0.03 12.89 -0.58
N LYS A 93 -0.81 13.95 -0.82
CA LYS A 93 -0.32 15.32 -1.02
C LYS A 93 0.53 15.85 0.15
N ASP A 94 0.15 15.51 1.38
CA ASP A 94 0.84 15.98 2.59
C ASP A 94 1.81 14.92 3.16
N MET A 95 1.93 13.76 2.50
CA MET A 95 2.81 12.67 2.91
C MET A 95 4.18 12.77 2.25
N LYS A 96 5.19 12.25 2.93
CA LYS A 96 6.57 12.19 2.43
C LYS A 96 6.81 10.83 1.81
N GLY A 97 7.06 10.82 0.50
CA GLY A 97 7.39 9.61 -0.25
C GLY A 97 8.88 9.32 -0.23
N ILE A 98 9.23 8.05 -0.06
CA ILE A 98 10.58 7.53 -0.27
C ILE A 98 10.59 6.48 -1.38
N GLU A 99 11.44 6.67 -2.39
CA GLU A 99 11.63 5.70 -3.47
C GLU A 99 12.46 4.51 -2.99
N ILE A 100 11.93 3.32 -3.23
CA ILE A 100 12.60 2.05 -2.97
C ILE A 100 12.79 1.34 -4.31
N LYS A 101 14.02 0.89 -4.58
CA LYS A 101 14.34 0.05 -5.75
C LYS A 101 14.92 -1.27 -5.28
N LEU A 102 14.33 -2.36 -5.76
CA LEU A 102 14.89 -3.70 -5.63
C LEU A 102 15.50 -4.07 -6.98
N LYS A 103 16.82 -4.23 -7.01
CA LYS A 103 17.57 -4.59 -8.22
C LYS A 103 18.10 -6.00 -8.09
N ARG A 104 17.88 -6.80 -9.14
CA ARG A 104 18.39 -8.17 -9.23
C ARG A 104 18.85 -8.44 -10.65
N LYS A 105 20.14 -8.73 -10.84
CA LYS A 105 20.74 -8.97 -12.17
C LYS A 105 20.36 -7.86 -13.16
N ASN A 106 19.53 -8.17 -14.16
CA ASN A 106 19.09 -7.25 -15.21
C ASN A 106 17.64 -6.77 -15.01
N THR A 107 17.02 -7.05 -13.86
CA THR A 107 15.64 -6.67 -13.55
C THR A 107 15.60 -5.74 -12.35
N GLU A 108 14.65 -4.81 -12.37
CA GLU A 108 14.44 -3.82 -11.32
C GLU A 108 12.94 -3.65 -11.11
N ILE A 109 12.53 -3.55 -9.85
CA ILE A 109 11.22 -3.00 -9.49
C ILE A 109 11.42 -1.78 -8.61
N SER A 110 10.57 -0.78 -8.83
CA SER A 110 10.54 0.46 -8.05
C SER A 110 9.14 0.73 -7.53
N PHE A 111 9.08 1.28 -6.34
CA PHE A 111 7.86 1.71 -5.67
C PHE A 111 8.20 2.78 -4.65
N GLU A 112 7.17 3.46 -4.15
CA GLU A 112 7.32 4.52 -3.16
C GLU A 112 6.57 4.13 -1.88
N ILE A 113 7.18 4.34 -0.72
CA ILE A 113 6.47 4.28 0.57
C ILE A 113 6.22 5.71 1.01
N PHE A 114 4.97 6.04 1.31
CA PHE A 114 4.55 7.34 1.82
C PHE A 114 4.27 7.24 3.32
N ASN A 115 4.90 8.12 4.09
CA ASN A 115 4.71 8.23 5.54
C ASN A 115 4.66 9.73 5.93
N ASN A 116 3.92 10.03 6.99
CA ASN A 116 3.95 11.32 7.67
C ASN A 116 5.00 11.39 8.81
N PHE A 117 6.30 11.44 8.46
CA PHE A 117 7.42 11.41 9.44
C PHE A 117 7.42 12.53 10.49
N ASP A 118 6.64 13.59 10.30
CA ASP A 118 6.58 14.78 11.17
C ASP A 118 5.38 14.75 12.12
N CYS A 119 4.54 13.72 12.06
CA CYS A 119 3.35 13.66 12.88
C CYS A 119 3.62 13.03 14.24
N VAL A 120 3.21 13.72 15.29
CA VAL A 120 3.30 13.28 16.69
C VAL A 120 1.90 13.31 17.26
N ASP A 121 1.46 12.23 17.91
CA ASP A 121 0.09 12.09 18.45
C ASP A 121 -1.00 12.42 17.42
N SER A 122 -0.86 11.88 16.20
CA SER A 122 -1.74 12.10 15.05
C SER A 122 -1.85 13.56 14.60
N LYS A 123 -0.91 14.43 14.96
CA LYS A 123 -0.90 15.83 14.55
C LYS A 123 0.42 16.28 13.96
N ASP A 124 0.35 17.10 12.92
CA ASP A 124 1.52 17.75 12.35
C ASP A 124 1.95 18.97 13.19
N SER A 125 3.07 19.58 12.81
CA SER A 125 3.59 20.82 13.43
C SER A 125 2.62 22.01 13.38
N LYS A 126 1.57 21.95 12.56
CA LYS A 126 0.53 22.98 12.41
C LYS A 126 -0.76 22.61 13.15
N GLY A 127 -0.81 21.45 13.80
CA GLY A 127 -1.97 20.95 14.54
C GLY A 127 -3.02 20.24 13.68
N ASN A 128 -2.76 19.99 12.40
CA ASN A 128 -3.65 19.24 11.51
C ASN A 128 -3.59 17.74 11.84
N ILE A 129 -4.72 17.05 11.72
CA ILE A 129 -4.77 15.60 11.89
C ILE A 129 -4.02 14.93 10.73
N CYS A 130 -3.13 14.01 11.06
CA CYS A 130 -2.39 13.22 10.07
C CYS A 130 -3.02 11.86 9.86
N ASP A 131 -2.95 11.38 8.61
CA ASP A 131 -3.06 9.96 8.34
C ASP A 131 -1.83 9.26 8.93
N MET A 132 -2.05 8.27 9.78
CA MET A 132 -0.99 7.51 10.45
C MET A 132 -0.60 6.26 9.65
N ASP A 133 -1.33 5.96 8.57
CA ASP A 133 -1.08 4.77 7.78
C ASP A 133 0.09 4.99 6.82
N ASP A 134 0.98 4.00 6.74
CA ASP A 134 2.00 3.95 5.71
C ASP A 134 1.38 3.49 4.39
N ILE A 135 1.65 4.19 3.29
CA ILE A 135 1.06 3.85 1.99
C ILE A 135 2.14 3.44 0.99
N LEU A 136 2.09 2.20 0.53
CA LEU A 136 2.83 1.75 -0.65
C LEU A 136 2.15 2.23 -1.92
N LYS A 137 2.86 2.98 -2.75
CA LYS A 137 2.44 3.34 -4.10
C LYS A 137 3.30 2.60 -5.11
N ILE A 138 2.66 1.80 -5.97
CA ILE A 138 3.34 0.98 -6.98
C ILE A 138 2.58 0.97 -8.30
N SER A 139 3.31 0.92 -9.41
CA SER A 139 2.74 0.68 -10.74
C SER A 139 2.58 -0.83 -10.98
N TYR A 140 1.35 -1.29 -11.12
CA TYR A 140 1.02 -2.70 -11.35
C TYR A 140 -0.03 -2.82 -12.46
N ASN A 141 0.24 -3.64 -13.48
CA ASN A 141 -0.62 -3.83 -14.65
C ASN A 141 -1.07 -2.51 -15.33
N GLY A 142 -0.16 -1.53 -15.42
CA GLY A 142 -0.43 -0.23 -16.04
C GLY A 142 -1.30 0.72 -15.20
N GLN A 143 -1.58 0.38 -13.95
CA GLN A 143 -2.34 1.19 -13.00
C GLN A 143 -1.50 1.51 -11.76
N ILE A 144 -1.73 2.68 -11.17
CA ILE A 144 -1.16 3.01 -9.87
C ILE A 144 -2.03 2.37 -8.80
N LYS A 145 -1.41 1.53 -7.97
CA LYS A 145 -2.02 0.92 -6.80
C LYS A 145 -1.46 1.57 -5.55
N LYS A 146 -2.33 1.80 -4.57
CA LYS A 146 -2.00 2.31 -3.24
C LYS A 146 -2.43 1.27 -2.23
N ILE A 147 -1.50 0.79 -1.42
CA ILE A 147 -1.75 -0.31 -0.48
C ILE A 147 -1.34 0.18 0.90
N LYS A 148 -2.21 0.00 1.88
CA LYS A 148 -1.86 0.25 3.27
C LYS A 148 -0.80 -0.76 3.71
N LEU A 149 0.29 -0.22 4.23
CA LEU A 149 1.39 -0.95 4.83
C LEU A 149 1.39 -0.74 6.34
N TYR A 150 1.90 -1.73 7.05
CA TYR A 150 2.33 -1.58 8.43
C TYR A 150 3.87 -1.53 8.45
N VAL A 151 4.42 -0.41 8.92
CA VAL A 151 5.87 -0.22 9.06
C VAL A 151 6.21 0.02 10.54
N ALA A 152 7.12 -0.79 11.09
CA ALA A 152 7.61 -0.59 12.46
C ALA A 152 8.38 0.74 12.61
N ASP A 153 8.40 1.27 13.83
CA ASP A 153 9.14 2.47 14.20
C ASP A 153 10.62 2.41 13.77
N GLU A 154 11.29 1.27 13.97
CA GLU A 154 12.71 1.11 13.61
C GLU A 154 12.93 1.24 12.09
N ALA A 155 12.02 0.67 11.30
CA ALA A 155 12.06 0.80 9.85
C ALA A 155 11.72 2.24 9.43
N ASN A 156 10.74 2.89 10.08
CA ASN A 156 10.37 4.27 9.83
C ASN A 156 11.52 5.26 10.09
N GLU A 157 12.32 5.04 11.14
CA GLU A 157 13.52 5.86 11.40
C GLU A 157 14.55 5.75 10.27
N ILE A 158 14.74 4.55 9.69
CA ILE A 158 15.61 4.37 8.52
C ILE A 158 15.05 5.09 7.31
N LEU A 159 13.75 4.92 6.99
CA LEU A 159 13.12 5.61 5.87
C LEU A 159 13.25 7.14 6.03
N LYS A 160 12.98 7.67 7.22
CA LYS A 160 13.11 9.10 7.54
C LYS A 160 14.54 9.62 7.34
N LYS A 161 15.55 8.84 7.76
CA LYS A 161 16.97 9.17 7.56
C LYS A 161 17.28 9.34 6.07
N TYR A 162 16.94 8.37 5.23
CA TYR A 162 17.26 8.40 3.80
C TYR A 162 16.46 9.48 3.05
N TRP A 163 15.18 9.66 3.40
CA TRP A 163 14.37 10.76 2.88
C TRP A 163 15.01 12.12 3.21
N SER A 164 15.41 12.34 4.47
CA SER A 164 16.02 13.61 4.90
C SER A 164 17.32 13.92 4.13
N VAL A 165 18.14 12.90 3.89
CA VAL A 165 19.38 13.03 3.10
C VAL A 165 19.05 13.38 1.65
N SER A 166 18.04 12.75 1.03
CA SER A 166 17.70 13.03 -0.37
C SER A 166 17.18 14.45 -0.58
N GLN A 167 16.46 15.02 0.40
CA GLN A 167 16.03 16.43 0.36
C GLN A 167 17.20 17.43 0.40
N ILE A 168 18.33 17.05 0.96
CA ILE A 168 19.54 17.89 0.99
C ILE A 168 20.30 17.76 -0.32
N LEU A 169 20.43 16.54 -0.86
CA LEU A 169 21.18 16.26 -2.09
C LEU A 169 20.50 16.77 -3.36
N ASN A 170 19.17 16.89 -3.36
CA ASN A 170 18.37 17.35 -4.49
C ASN A 170 18.04 18.85 -4.46
N LYS A 171 18.64 19.62 -3.54
CA LYS A 171 18.60 21.09 -3.51
C LYS A 171 19.83 21.70 -4.15
#